data_AF-A0A1Y2F1B1-F1
#
_entry.id   AF-A0A1Y2F1B1-F1
#
_cell.length_a   1.000
_cell.length_b   1.000
_cell.length_c   1.000
_cell.angle_alpha   90.00
_cell.angle_beta   90.00
_cell.angle_gamma   90.00
#
_symmetry.space_group_name_H-M   'P 1'
#
loop_
_entity.id
_entity.type
_entity.pdbx_description
1 polymer ?
#
loop_
_entity_poly.entity_id
_entity_poly.type
_entity_poly.pdbx_seq_one_letter_code
_entity_poly.pdbx_strand_id
1 'polypeptide(L)'
;MVRRLEKLEEDATRLSKKDLADTGTQTSFDANRLTFAGSSYTPISQPYADQAFAKRDRKTADRLRVAKAREHTSSYKAKKAHEKSKEYLSLEEKYRPAPSSLEGLQSLAEERIDEARRNGAFKNLDGKGKRLDLAEAKSTIDRTEYFLNKIIKKQGALPPFVDAQVNVDRSIAAFRYSLQSLWIETCCKLIALSGGTLEAQRRRAEEYAEAERTGRDRLRDANFVKRETPFMIAQVNALNAQIRGYNVIAPFNSRRGYLSLQAELDQCYRNAAPIIPRSLVERANAPKFKDSAAYKAKYTHTPLLDHLFGKQKSQFYERNDGVYGFYDWIRDNFGKGRVHN
;
A
#
# COMPACT_ATOMS: atom_id res chain seq x y z
N MET A 1 39.05 29.85 -48.63
CA MET A 1 38.00 29.59 -47.60
C MET A 1 38.50 28.69 -46.47
N VAL A 2 39.22 27.60 -46.76
CA VAL A 2 39.73 26.65 -45.75
C VAL A 2 40.66 27.29 -44.70
N ARG A 3 41.61 28.14 -45.09
CA ARG A 3 42.52 28.84 -44.15
C ARG A 3 41.85 29.82 -43.19
N ARG A 4 40.60 30.21 -43.44
CA ARG A 4 39.84 31.12 -42.56
C ARG A 4 39.07 30.36 -41.48
N LEU A 5 38.80 29.07 -41.72
CA LEU A 5 38.15 28.17 -40.77
C LEU A 5 39.17 27.61 -39.76
N GLU A 6 40.39 27.28 -40.19
CA GLU A 6 41.46 26.86 -39.28
C GLU A 6 41.84 27.95 -38.26
N LYS A 7 41.87 29.23 -38.67
CA LYS A 7 42.12 30.34 -37.74
C LYS A 7 41.02 30.51 -36.68
N LEU A 8 39.77 30.24 -37.02
CA LEU A 8 38.65 30.35 -36.06
C LEU A 8 38.65 29.17 -35.07
N GLU A 9 39.13 28.00 -35.48
CA GLU A 9 39.34 26.83 -34.61
C GLU A 9 40.54 27.02 -33.66
N GLU A 10 41.62 27.64 -34.14
CA GLU A 10 42.77 28.00 -33.30
C GLU A 10 42.45 29.10 -32.27
N ASP A 11 41.60 30.07 -32.62
CA ASP A 11 41.19 31.13 -31.70
C ASP A 11 40.19 30.62 -30.63
N ALA A 12 39.30 29.69 -30.98
CA ALA A 12 38.37 29.06 -30.03
C ALA A 12 39.09 28.15 -29.02
N THR A 13 40.12 27.42 -29.47
CA THR A 13 40.95 26.57 -28.59
C THR A 13 41.89 27.38 -27.69
N ARG A 14 42.27 28.60 -28.08
CA ARG A 14 43.04 29.54 -27.24
C ARG A 14 42.21 30.20 -26.14
N LEU A 15 40.92 30.51 -26.37
CA LEU A 15 40.04 31.03 -25.33
C LEU A 15 39.79 29.98 -24.23
N SER A 16 39.50 28.73 -24.61
CA SER A 16 39.25 27.64 -23.66
C SER A 16 40.46 27.31 -22.76
N LYS A 17 41.69 27.49 -23.24
CA LYS A 17 42.91 27.26 -22.44
C LYS A 17 43.25 28.39 -21.48
N LYS A 18 42.79 29.63 -21.72
CA LYS A 18 43.00 30.76 -20.80
C LYS A 18 42.07 30.70 -19.58
N ASP A 19 40.87 30.15 -19.75
CA ASP A 19 39.89 30.02 -18.66
C ASP A 19 40.11 28.76 -17.79
N LEU A 20 41.00 27.85 -18.22
CA LEU A 20 41.42 26.66 -17.45
C LEU A 20 42.71 26.86 -16.64
N ALA A 21 43.31 28.06 -16.65
CA ALA A 21 44.54 28.36 -15.90
C ALA A 21 44.29 28.89 -14.48
N ASP A 22 43.03 29.10 -14.08
CA ASP A 22 42.69 29.65 -12.76
C ASP A 22 41.57 28.85 -12.10
N THR A 23 41.87 27.60 -11.70
CA THR A 23 41.15 26.83 -10.65
C THR A 23 41.83 25.48 -10.42
N GLY A 24 43.12 25.53 -10.06
CA GLY A 24 43.90 24.36 -9.63
C GLY A 24 44.49 24.59 -8.25
N THR A 25 43.74 24.23 -7.22
CA THR A 25 44.18 23.64 -5.95
C THR A 25 45.62 23.93 -5.47
N GLN A 26 45.76 24.83 -4.49
CA GLN A 26 46.80 24.66 -3.45
C GLN A 26 46.17 23.98 -2.25
N THR A 27 46.42 22.68 -2.14
CA THR A 27 46.35 21.94 -0.89
C THR A 27 47.63 22.22 -0.10
N SER A 28 47.52 22.75 1.11
CA SER A 28 48.53 22.57 2.15
C SER A 28 47.90 21.82 3.32
N PHE A 29 48.33 20.58 3.49
CA PHE A 29 48.17 19.83 4.73
C PHE A 29 49.29 20.21 5.70
N ASP A 30 48.94 20.16 6.98
CA ASP A 30 49.82 20.01 8.15
C ASP A 30 50.85 21.09 8.48
N ALA A 31 50.58 21.82 9.56
CA ALA A 31 51.36 21.64 10.79
C ALA A 31 50.83 22.58 11.90
N ASN A 32 49.95 22.06 12.75
CA ASN A 32 49.85 22.58 14.12
C ASN A 32 50.53 21.54 15.03
N ARG A 33 51.86 21.62 15.12
CA ARG A 33 52.65 20.93 16.14
C ARG A 33 53.89 21.75 16.49
N LEU A 34 53.71 22.56 17.54
CA LEU A 34 54.67 22.91 18.60
C LEU A 34 56.11 23.24 18.18
N THR A 35 56.48 24.53 18.29
CA THR A 35 57.63 25.01 19.09
C THR A 35 57.65 26.54 19.06
N PHE A 36 57.23 27.19 20.15
CA PHE A 36 57.52 28.61 20.36
C PHE A 36 58.79 28.71 21.22
N ALA A 37 59.92 28.92 20.57
CA ALA A 37 61.16 29.35 21.19
C ALA A 37 61.75 30.50 20.36
N GLY A 38 61.70 31.70 20.94
CA GLY A 38 62.59 32.83 20.69
C GLY A 38 62.69 33.37 19.26
N SER A 39 61.99 34.48 18.99
CA SER A 39 62.65 35.66 18.41
C SER A 39 61.77 36.89 18.59
N SER A 40 62.34 37.89 19.25
CA SER A 40 61.78 39.19 19.60
C SER A 40 61.55 40.08 18.37
N TYR A 41 60.41 40.75 18.29
CA TYR A 41 60.34 42.18 17.93
C TYR A 41 58.98 42.78 18.33
N THR A 42 59.02 44.06 18.64
CA THR A 42 58.17 44.86 19.55
C THR A 42 56.72 45.12 19.12
N PRO A 43 55.76 45.25 20.07
CA PRO A 43 54.41 45.71 19.78
C PRO A 43 54.38 47.22 19.51
N ILE A 44 53.77 47.62 18.39
CA ILE A 44 53.43 49.02 18.11
C ILE A 44 52.31 49.43 19.07
N SER A 45 52.68 50.28 20.03
CA SER A 45 51.79 50.93 20.98
C SER A 45 50.72 51.74 20.24
N GLN A 46 49.45 51.36 20.39
CA GLN A 46 48.36 52.30 20.14
C GLN A 46 48.36 53.34 21.28
N PRO A 47 48.29 54.64 20.97
CA PRO A 47 48.32 55.67 22.00
C PRO A 47 47.05 55.57 22.86
N TYR A 48 47.28 55.41 24.16
CA TYR A 48 46.31 55.59 25.22
C TYR A 48 45.78 57.03 25.15
N ALA A 49 44.62 57.20 24.50
CA ALA A 49 43.86 58.43 24.56
C ALA A 49 43.00 58.38 25.82
N ASP A 50 43.35 59.22 26.79
CA ASP A 50 42.53 59.58 27.95
C ASP A 50 41.11 59.96 27.51
N GLN A 51 40.20 59.00 27.53
CA GLN A 51 38.77 59.29 27.52
C GLN A 51 38.38 59.62 28.94
N ALA A 52 38.58 60.88 29.29
CA ALA A 52 37.98 61.54 30.43
C ALA A 52 36.53 61.05 30.61
N PHE A 53 36.17 60.72 31.86
CA PHE A 53 34.81 60.42 32.28
C PHE A 53 33.92 61.66 32.09
N ALA A 54 33.59 61.98 30.84
CA ALA A 54 32.49 62.86 30.51
C ALA A 54 31.24 62.17 31.05
N LYS A 55 30.53 62.83 31.98
CA LYS A 55 29.22 62.41 32.45
C LYS A 55 28.33 62.21 31.22
N ARG A 56 28.19 60.97 30.75
CA ARG A 56 27.39 60.66 29.57
C ARG A 56 25.98 61.10 29.88
N ASP A 57 25.48 62.07 29.11
CA ASP A 57 24.12 62.56 29.24
C ASP A 57 23.15 61.39 29.37
N ARG A 58 22.24 61.44 30.36
CA ARG A 58 21.25 60.37 30.62
C ARG A 58 20.51 59.98 29.33
N LYS A 59 20.24 60.97 28.45
CA LYS A 59 19.60 60.79 27.14
C LYS A 59 20.41 59.91 26.18
N THR A 60 21.74 59.99 26.21
CA THR A 60 22.64 59.18 25.37
C THR A 60 22.79 57.77 25.94
N ALA A 61 22.86 57.64 27.27
CA ALA A 61 22.86 56.33 27.93
C ALA A 61 21.55 55.56 27.73
N ASP A 62 20.41 56.24 27.79
CA ASP A 62 19.10 55.63 27.53
C ASP A 62 18.95 55.23 26.05
N ARG A 63 19.46 56.03 25.12
CA ARG A 63 19.54 55.64 23.70
C ARG A 63 20.40 54.40 23.48
N LEU A 64 21.54 54.29 24.16
CA LEU A 64 22.42 53.11 24.07
C LEU A 64 21.74 51.86 24.65
N ARG A 65 21.01 52.00 25.76
CA ARG A 65 20.23 50.91 26.37
C ARG A 65 19.11 50.45 25.45
N VAL A 66 18.40 51.38 24.81
CA VAL A 66 17.35 51.08 23.83
C VAL A 66 17.95 50.41 22.58
N ALA A 67 19.11 50.84 22.10
CA ALA A 67 19.80 50.20 20.99
C ALA A 67 20.23 48.76 21.33
N LYS A 68 20.85 48.56 22.50
CA LYS A 68 21.26 47.24 22.96
C LYS A 68 20.07 46.30 23.21
N ALA A 69 18.97 46.80 23.77
CA ALA A 69 17.73 46.04 23.92
C ALA A 69 17.12 45.66 22.55
N ARG A 70 17.20 46.56 21.56
CA ARG A 70 16.80 46.26 20.17
C ARG A 70 17.68 45.18 19.53
N GLU A 71 18.98 45.18 19.77
CA GLU A 71 19.91 44.15 19.29
C GLU A 71 19.68 42.79 19.98
N HIS A 72 19.40 42.77 21.28
CA HIS A 72 19.07 41.52 21.99
C HIS A 72 17.71 40.96 21.55
N THR A 73 16.72 41.81 21.28
CA THR A 73 15.42 41.37 20.76
C THR A 73 15.49 40.96 19.30
N SER A 74 16.34 41.59 18.47
CA SER A 74 16.56 41.18 17.09
C SER A 74 17.28 39.83 17.01
N SER A 75 18.33 39.63 17.81
CA SER A 75 19.05 38.35 17.88
C SER A 75 18.18 37.21 18.43
N TYR A 76 17.30 37.47 19.40
CA TYR A 76 16.33 36.47 19.87
C TYR A 76 15.29 36.12 18.80
N LYS A 77 14.77 37.13 18.08
CA LYS A 77 13.86 36.89 16.94
C LYS A 77 14.55 36.11 15.81
N ALA A 78 15.81 36.41 15.51
CA ALA A 78 16.60 35.68 14.52
C ALA A 78 16.84 34.23 14.93
N LYS A 79 17.19 33.97 16.20
CA LYS A 79 17.35 32.60 16.73
C LYS A 79 16.04 31.82 16.66
N LYS A 80 14.92 32.42 17.07
CA LYS A 80 13.60 31.79 17.00
C LYS A 80 13.16 31.51 15.56
N ALA A 81 13.46 32.41 14.63
CA ALA A 81 13.20 32.20 13.20
C ALA A 81 14.05 31.06 12.62
N HIS A 82 15.32 30.96 13.01
CA HIS A 82 16.23 29.90 12.58
C HIS A 82 15.88 28.52 13.18
N GLU A 83 15.41 28.48 14.43
CA GLU A 83 14.91 27.27 15.06
C GLU A 83 13.62 26.78 14.37
N LYS A 84 12.70 27.70 14.10
CA LYS A 84 11.47 27.41 13.35
C LYS A 84 11.78 26.97 11.91
N SER A 85 12.75 27.58 11.23
CA SER A 85 13.14 27.17 9.88
C SER A 85 13.78 25.78 9.86
N LYS A 86 14.58 25.44 10.86
CA LYS A 86 15.12 24.07 11.02
C LYS A 86 14.01 23.05 11.25
N GLU A 87 13.00 23.39 12.04
CA GLU A 87 11.82 22.55 12.24
C GLU A 87 11.07 22.32 10.91
N TYR A 88 10.80 23.38 10.13
CA TYR A 88 10.19 23.28 8.80
C TYR A 88 11.03 22.44 7.82
N LEU A 89 12.34 22.68 7.74
CA LEU A 89 13.26 21.88 6.90
C LEU A 89 13.23 20.40 7.27
N SER A 90 13.21 20.08 8.57
CA SER A 90 13.15 18.70 9.06
C SER A 90 11.79 18.02 8.81
N LEU A 91 10.70 18.80 8.75
CA LEU A 91 9.37 18.33 8.38
C LEU A 91 9.28 18.08 6.87
N GLU A 92 9.85 18.96 6.05
CA GLU A 92 9.85 18.84 4.59
C GLU A 92 10.70 17.65 4.12
N GLU A 93 11.79 17.36 4.82
CA GLU A 93 12.63 16.17 4.60
C GLU A 93 11.91 14.86 4.92
N LYS A 94 10.99 14.85 5.91
CA LYS A 94 10.14 13.70 6.24
C LYS A 94 9.00 13.47 5.24
N TYR A 95 8.62 14.49 4.48
CA TYR A 95 7.47 14.48 3.55
C TYR A 95 7.87 14.66 2.08
N ARG A 96 9.06 14.22 1.68
CA ARG A 96 9.40 14.13 0.25
C ARG A 96 8.59 13.01 -0.42
N PRO A 97 7.82 13.30 -1.50
CA PRO A 97 7.10 12.28 -2.24
C PRO A 97 8.09 11.31 -2.90
N ALA A 98 7.80 10.01 -2.83
CA ALA A 98 8.63 9.00 -3.47
C ALA A 98 8.62 9.18 -5.00
N PRO A 99 9.79 9.17 -5.67
CA PRO A 99 9.85 9.36 -7.11
C PRO A 99 9.16 8.19 -7.83
N SER A 100 8.37 8.52 -8.86
CA SER A 100 7.56 7.57 -9.63
C SER A 100 8.29 6.97 -10.84
N SER A 101 9.51 7.43 -11.16
CA SER A 101 10.31 6.99 -12.30
C SER A 101 11.63 6.34 -11.86
N LEU A 102 12.16 5.42 -12.68
CA LEU A 102 13.45 4.75 -12.41
C LEU A 102 14.62 5.73 -12.33
N GLU A 103 14.63 6.73 -13.19
CA GLU A 103 15.65 7.79 -13.23
C GLU A 103 15.53 8.73 -12.02
N GLY A 104 14.31 8.97 -11.53
CA GLY A 104 14.06 9.68 -10.28
C GLY A 104 14.49 8.89 -9.04
N LEU A 105 14.38 7.56 -9.06
CA LEU A 105 14.93 6.70 -8.01
C LEU A 105 16.46 6.72 -8.02
N GLN A 106 17.08 6.74 -9.19
CA GLN A 106 18.53 6.85 -9.33
C GLN A 106 19.06 8.19 -8.82
N SER A 107 18.45 9.31 -9.22
CA SER A 107 18.88 10.64 -8.74
C SER A 107 18.69 10.82 -7.23
N LEU A 108 17.59 10.29 -6.66
CA LEU A 108 17.36 10.29 -5.21
C LEU A 108 18.37 9.39 -4.47
N ALA A 109 18.72 8.24 -5.05
CA ALA A 109 19.73 7.37 -4.49
C ALA A 109 21.10 8.05 -4.47
N GLU A 110 21.49 8.72 -5.56
CA GLU A 110 22.74 9.46 -5.67
C GLU A 110 22.82 10.62 -4.65
N GLU A 111 21.75 11.41 -4.51
CA GLU A 111 21.65 12.50 -3.52
C GLU A 111 21.86 11.97 -2.09
N ARG A 112 21.22 10.85 -1.74
CA ARG A 112 21.35 10.21 -0.42
C ARG A 112 22.73 9.60 -0.19
N ILE A 113 23.36 9.03 -1.22
CA ILE A 113 24.73 8.51 -1.13
C ILE A 113 25.69 9.66 -0.85
N ASP A 114 25.54 10.79 -1.52
CA ASP A 114 26.37 11.98 -1.31
C ASP A 114 26.16 12.61 0.07
N GLU A 115 24.92 12.68 0.54
CA GLU A 115 24.59 13.15 1.88
C GLU A 115 25.20 12.26 2.97
N ALA A 116 25.07 10.93 2.83
CA ALA A 116 25.69 9.97 3.73
C ALA A 116 27.23 10.03 3.69
N ARG A 117 27.82 10.37 2.53
CA ARG A 117 29.26 10.62 2.38
C ARG A 117 29.70 11.88 3.11
N ARG A 118 28.96 12.99 3.00
CA ARG A 118 29.21 14.23 3.76
C ARG A 118 29.13 14.00 5.26
N ASN A 119 28.14 13.24 5.71
CA ASN A 119 27.94 12.87 7.12
C ASN A 119 28.99 11.86 7.64
N GLY A 120 29.88 11.36 6.77
CA GLY A 120 30.94 10.43 7.16
C GLY A 120 30.44 9.03 7.50
N ALA A 121 29.20 8.67 7.16
CA ALA A 121 28.61 7.36 7.45
C ALA A 121 29.43 6.21 6.84
N PHE A 122 30.12 6.44 5.72
CA PHE A 122 30.98 5.45 5.06
C PHE A 122 32.38 5.31 5.67
N LYS A 123 32.78 6.18 6.61
CA LYS A 123 34.12 6.14 7.22
C LYS A 123 34.28 4.97 8.18
N ASN A 124 33.22 4.61 8.92
CA ASN A 124 33.25 3.56 9.94
C ASN A 124 32.10 2.56 9.73
N LEU A 125 32.05 1.99 8.52
CA LEU A 125 31.12 0.90 8.21
C LEU A 125 31.53 -0.34 9.01
N ASP A 126 30.58 -0.90 9.74
CA ASP A 126 30.75 -2.21 10.34
C ASP A 126 30.88 -3.27 9.23
N GLY A 127 31.93 -4.08 9.29
CA GLY A 127 32.10 -5.21 8.36
C GLY A 127 33.03 -4.99 7.17
N LYS A 128 33.74 -3.85 7.04
CA LYS A 128 34.86 -3.76 6.08
C LYS A 128 35.89 -4.86 6.36
N GLY A 129 36.11 -5.74 5.39
CA GLY A 129 37.09 -6.83 5.48
C GLY A 129 36.70 -8.00 6.40
N LYS A 130 35.58 -7.92 7.13
CA LYS A 130 35.05 -9.09 7.84
C LYS A 130 34.48 -10.03 6.79
N ARG A 131 34.96 -11.29 6.79
CA ARG A 131 34.33 -12.35 6.00
C ARG A 131 32.87 -12.41 6.44
N LEU A 132 31.94 -12.47 5.49
CA LEU A 132 30.56 -12.76 5.84
C LEU A 132 30.54 -14.05 6.65
N ASP A 133 29.84 -14.02 7.78
CA ASP A 133 29.71 -15.17 8.64
C ASP A 133 28.81 -16.20 7.94
N LEU A 134 29.45 -17.00 7.09
CA LEU A 134 28.83 -18.02 6.26
C LEU A 134 28.50 -19.28 7.08
N ALA A 135 28.89 -19.32 8.35
CA ALA A 135 28.60 -20.43 9.25
C ALA A 135 27.10 -20.74 9.37
N GLU A 136 26.25 -19.72 9.20
CA GLU A 136 24.79 -19.85 9.24
C GLU A 136 24.17 -20.28 7.90
N ALA A 137 24.93 -20.19 6.80
CA ALA A 137 24.52 -20.83 5.55
C ALA A 137 24.64 -22.34 5.77
N LYS A 138 23.53 -22.96 6.21
CA LYS A 138 23.38 -24.42 6.30
C LYS A 138 24.06 -25.03 5.08
N SER A 139 25.04 -25.91 5.30
CA SER A 139 26.02 -26.34 4.29
C SER A 139 25.43 -26.99 3.03
N THR A 140 24.12 -27.19 2.99
CA THR A 140 23.35 -27.81 1.93
C THR A 140 22.68 -26.83 0.95
N ILE A 141 22.66 -25.52 1.23
CA ILE A 141 21.99 -24.52 0.37
C ILE A 141 23.05 -23.67 -0.33
N ASP A 142 22.91 -23.45 -1.64
CA ASP A 142 23.83 -22.58 -2.38
C ASP A 142 23.81 -21.15 -1.83
N ARG A 143 24.94 -20.45 -1.90
CA ARG A 143 25.08 -19.07 -1.39
C ARG A 143 24.07 -18.13 -2.04
N THR A 144 23.80 -18.30 -3.33
CA THR A 144 22.82 -17.50 -4.07
C THR A 144 21.41 -17.72 -3.54
N GLU A 145 21.01 -18.99 -3.36
CA GLU A 145 19.70 -19.37 -2.81
C GLU A 145 19.52 -18.89 -1.37
N TYR A 146 20.58 -18.96 -0.56
CA TYR A 146 20.56 -18.44 0.80
C TYR A 146 20.26 -16.94 0.83
N PHE A 147 20.98 -16.14 0.05
CA PHE A 147 20.74 -14.69 0.00
C PHE A 147 19.39 -14.34 -0.60
N LEU A 148 18.96 -15.04 -1.66
CA LEU A 148 17.64 -14.84 -2.26
C LEU A 148 16.53 -15.12 -1.24
N ASN A 149 16.59 -16.26 -0.56
CA ASN A 149 15.65 -16.60 0.52
C ASN A 149 15.70 -15.60 1.67
N LYS A 150 16.89 -15.06 2.00
CA LYS A 150 17.07 -14.01 3.03
C LYS A 150 16.45 -12.67 2.60
N ILE A 151 16.56 -12.30 1.33
CA ILE A 151 15.93 -11.10 0.76
C ILE A 151 14.41 -11.24 0.77
N ILE A 152 13.86 -12.38 0.31
CA ILE A 152 12.42 -12.66 0.32
C ILE A 152 11.86 -12.58 1.74
N LYS A 153 12.55 -13.21 2.71
CA LYS A 153 12.18 -13.12 4.13
C LYS A 153 12.21 -11.69 4.66
N LYS A 154 13.24 -10.91 4.31
CA LYS A 154 13.35 -9.50 4.72
C LYS A 154 12.26 -8.61 4.11
N GLN A 155 11.80 -8.92 2.89
CA GLN A 155 10.71 -8.22 2.22
C GLN A 155 9.31 -8.62 2.76
N GLY A 156 9.23 -9.59 3.67
CA GLY A 156 7.96 -10.09 4.20
C GLY A 156 7.11 -10.84 3.17
N ALA A 157 7.69 -11.20 2.03
CA ALA A 157 6.98 -11.92 0.97
C ALA A 157 6.80 -13.39 1.34
N LEU A 158 5.58 -13.90 1.15
CA LEU A 158 5.27 -15.31 1.32
C LEU A 158 5.93 -16.12 0.19
N PRO A 159 6.43 -17.33 0.45
CA PRO A 159 6.89 -18.21 -0.63
C PRO A 159 5.77 -18.42 -1.66
N PRO A 160 6.08 -18.50 -2.97
CA PRO A 160 5.05 -18.57 -4.02
C PRO A 160 4.02 -19.68 -3.85
N PHE A 161 4.44 -20.86 -3.37
CA PHE A 161 3.52 -21.97 -3.11
C PHE A 161 2.58 -21.69 -1.92
N VAL A 162 3.01 -20.95 -0.91
CA VAL A 162 2.17 -20.62 0.26
C VAL A 162 1.04 -19.69 -0.15
N ASP A 163 1.30 -18.70 -1.01
CA ASP A 163 0.26 -17.83 -1.54
C ASP A 163 -0.76 -18.62 -2.40
N ALA A 164 -0.25 -19.45 -3.32
CA ALA A 164 -1.11 -20.33 -4.10
C ALA A 164 -1.92 -21.31 -3.22
N GLN A 165 -1.36 -21.78 -2.10
CA GLN A 165 -2.05 -22.62 -1.14
C GLN A 165 -3.25 -21.88 -0.52
N VAL A 166 -3.04 -20.66 -0.03
CA VAL A 166 -4.12 -19.83 0.55
C VAL A 166 -5.23 -19.61 -0.47
N ASN A 167 -4.89 -19.37 -1.73
CA ASN A 167 -5.87 -19.17 -2.80
C ASN A 167 -6.68 -20.45 -3.07
N VAL A 168 -6.03 -21.61 -3.21
CA VAL A 168 -6.71 -22.91 -3.37
C VAL A 168 -7.61 -23.19 -2.16
N ASP A 169 -7.12 -22.98 -0.94
CA ASP A 169 -7.89 -23.16 0.29
C ASP A 169 -9.14 -22.29 0.35
N ARG A 170 -8.99 -21.01 0.00
CA ARG A 170 -10.11 -20.09 -0.06
C ARG A 170 -11.15 -20.53 -1.10
N SER A 171 -10.71 -20.94 -2.30
CA SER A 171 -11.62 -21.42 -3.34
C SER A 171 -12.36 -22.69 -2.94
N ILE A 172 -11.69 -23.64 -2.28
CA ILE A 172 -12.32 -24.86 -1.75
C ILE A 172 -13.33 -24.53 -0.65
N ALA A 173 -12.97 -23.65 0.29
CA ALA A 173 -13.86 -23.23 1.36
C ALA A 173 -15.12 -22.52 0.83
N ALA A 174 -14.95 -21.63 -0.15
CA ALA A 174 -16.06 -20.94 -0.81
C ALA A 174 -17.00 -21.92 -1.54
N PHE A 175 -16.44 -22.89 -2.26
CA PHE A 175 -17.21 -23.94 -2.92
C PHE A 175 -18.03 -24.76 -1.91
N ARG A 176 -17.39 -25.23 -0.83
CA ARG A 176 -18.06 -26.01 0.23
C ARG A 176 -19.16 -25.22 0.91
N TYR A 177 -18.93 -23.94 1.18
CA TYR A 177 -19.94 -23.05 1.77
C TYR A 177 -21.14 -22.86 0.84
N SER A 178 -20.89 -22.60 -0.46
CA SER A 178 -21.95 -22.46 -1.46
C SER A 178 -22.78 -23.74 -1.59
N LEU A 179 -22.10 -24.90 -1.68
CA LEU A 179 -22.73 -26.20 -1.81
C LEU A 179 -23.57 -26.55 -0.56
N GLN A 180 -23.06 -26.24 0.64
CA GLN A 180 -23.79 -26.39 1.90
C GLN A 180 -25.03 -25.49 1.96
N SER A 181 -24.89 -24.22 1.59
CA SER A 181 -25.98 -23.25 1.61
C SER A 181 -27.11 -23.66 0.66
N LEU A 182 -26.77 -24.03 -0.58
CA LEU A 182 -27.71 -24.54 -1.58
C LEU A 182 -28.45 -25.78 -1.09
N TRP A 183 -27.74 -26.70 -0.44
CA TRP A 183 -28.35 -27.91 0.10
C TRP A 183 -29.30 -27.62 1.26
N ILE A 184 -28.88 -26.80 2.23
CA ILE A 184 -29.73 -26.38 3.35
C ILE A 184 -31.01 -25.70 2.84
N GLU A 185 -30.89 -24.80 1.87
CA GLU A 185 -32.05 -24.14 1.28
C GLU A 185 -33.02 -25.11 0.62
N THR A 186 -32.48 -26.10 -0.09
CA THR A 186 -33.25 -27.13 -0.78
C THR A 186 -33.97 -28.01 0.23
N CYS A 187 -33.27 -28.50 1.27
CA CYS A 187 -33.86 -29.28 2.35
C CYS A 187 -34.99 -28.52 3.05
N CYS A 188 -34.76 -27.25 3.41
CA CYS A 188 -35.79 -26.43 4.05
C CYS A 188 -37.00 -26.23 3.13
N LYS A 189 -36.83 -26.10 1.81
CA LYS A 189 -37.95 -26.05 0.85
C LYS A 189 -38.70 -27.37 0.77
N LEU A 190 -37.99 -28.50 0.74
CA LEU A 190 -38.60 -29.85 0.70
C LEU A 190 -39.42 -30.13 1.97
N ILE A 191 -38.88 -29.80 3.14
CA ILE A 191 -39.57 -29.97 4.42
C ILE A 191 -40.77 -29.01 4.50
N ALA A 192 -40.64 -27.76 4.05
CA ALA A 192 -41.77 -26.84 4.00
C ALA A 192 -42.87 -27.31 3.03
N LEU A 193 -42.50 -27.86 1.86
CA LEU A 193 -43.43 -28.42 0.88
C LEU A 193 -44.20 -29.62 1.43
N SER A 194 -43.59 -30.41 2.32
CA SER A 194 -44.27 -31.52 3.02
C SER A 194 -45.39 -31.06 3.98
N GLY A 195 -45.52 -29.75 4.24
CA GLY A 195 -46.59 -29.16 5.04
C GLY A 195 -46.51 -29.48 6.55
N GLY A 196 -47.52 -29.05 7.31
CA GLY A 196 -47.63 -29.30 8.75
C GLY A 196 -47.20 -28.13 9.65
N THR A 197 -47.28 -28.35 10.97
CA THR A 197 -46.85 -27.37 11.98
C THR A 197 -45.33 -27.20 12.00
N LEU A 198 -44.86 -26.08 12.55
CA LEU A 198 -43.41 -25.81 12.67
C LEU A 198 -42.68 -26.91 13.47
N GLU A 199 -43.32 -27.41 14.53
CA GLU A 199 -42.78 -28.51 15.35
C GLU A 199 -42.68 -29.82 14.56
N ALA A 200 -43.68 -30.14 13.74
CA ALA A 200 -43.64 -31.31 12.87
C ALA A 200 -42.53 -31.19 11.82
N GLN A 201 -42.34 -30.00 11.23
CA GLN A 201 -41.25 -29.74 10.29
C GLN A 201 -39.87 -29.87 10.95
N ARG A 202 -39.73 -29.34 12.18
CA ARG A 202 -38.50 -29.47 12.96
C ARG A 202 -38.20 -30.92 13.30
N ARG A 203 -39.20 -31.69 13.73
CA ARG A 203 -39.05 -33.12 14.01
C ARG A 203 -38.56 -33.89 12.78
N ARG A 204 -39.14 -33.65 11.59
CA ARG A 204 -38.65 -34.26 10.34
C ARG A 204 -37.21 -33.87 10.00
N ALA A 205 -36.83 -32.62 10.27
CA ALA A 205 -35.45 -32.17 10.09
C ALA A 205 -34.47 -32.87 11.05
N GLU A 206 -34.89 -33.10 12.30
CA GLU A 206 -34.11 -33.84 13.31
C GLU A 206 -34.00 -35.32 12.94
N GLU A 207 -35.10 -35.95 12.48
CA GLU A 207 -35.11 -37.31 11.94
C GLU A 207 -34.14 -37.45 10.74
N TYR A 208 -34.09 -36.46 9.84
CA TYR A 208 -33.08 -36.42 8.77
C TYR A 208 -31.65 -36.33 9.30
N ALA A 209 -31.41 -35.52 10.33
CA ALA A 209 -30.08 -35.41 10.94
C ALA A 209 -29.62 -36.74 11.58
N GLU A 210 -30.55 -37.49 12.18
CA GLU A 210 -30.29 -38.83 12.71
C GLU A 210 -30.09 -39.88 11.60
N ALA A 211 -30.85 -39.78 10.52
CA ALA A 211 -30.73 -40.61 9.33
C ALA A 211 -29.33 -40.47 8.68
N GLU A 212 -28.79 -39.26 8.56
CA GLU A 212 -27.43 -39.04 8.04
C GLU A 212 -26.34 -39.59 8.99
N ARG A 213 -26.57 -39.56 10.31
CA ARG A 213 -25.63 -40.12 11.30
C ARG A 213 -25.61 -41.66 11.25
N THR A 214 -26.77 -42.28 11.09
CA THR A 214 -26.94 -43.74 11.09
C THR A 214 -26.76 -44.35 9.69
N GLY A 215 -26.75 -43.52 8.64
CA GLY A 215 -26.60 -43.92 7.25
C GLY A 215 -27.86 -44.57 6.63
N ARG A 216 -28.99 -44.60 7.35
CA ARG A 216 -30.26 -45.15 6.88
C ARG A 216 -31.14 -44.02 6.34
N ASP A 217 -31.87 -44.29 5.24
CA ASP A 217 -32.93 -43.42 4.68
C ASP A 217 -32.56 -41.93 4.50
N ARG A 218 -31.52 -41.69 3.68
CA ARG A 218 -31.02 -40.34 3.40
C ARG A 218 -32.00 -39.55 2.54
N LEU A 219 -32.35 -38.34 2.96
CA LEU A 219 -33.10 -37.38 2.14
C LEU A 219 -32.22 -36.93 0.97
N ARG A 220 -32.31 -37.60 -0.18
CA ARG A 220 -31.61 -37.25 -1.41
C ARG A 220 -32.63 -37.02 -2.51
N ASP A 221 -32.92 -35.77 -2.83
CA ASP A 221 -33.81 -35.45 -3.93
C ASP A 221 -33.11 -35.73 -5.28
N ALA A 222 -33.64 -36.71 -6.03
CA ALA A 222 -33.12 -37.07 -7.33
C ALA A 222 -33.21 -35.92 -8.35
N ASN A 223 -34.22 -35.05 -8.24
CA ASN A 223 -34.40 -33.93 -9.15
C ASN A 223 -33.35 -32.83 -8.91
N PHE A 224 -33.12 -32.48 -7.64
CA PHE A 224 -32.04 -31.59 -7.25
C PHE A 224 -30.68 -32.09 -7.75
N VAL A 225 -30.34 -33.35 -7.48
CA VAL A 225 -29.04 -33.91 -7.90
C VAL A 225 -28.89 -33.80 -9.41
N LYS A 226 -29.89 -34.20 -10.20
CA LYS A 226 -29.82 -34.11 -11.67
C LYS A 226 -29.61 -32.68 -12.17
N ARG A 227 -30.31 -31.70 -11.57
CA ARG A 227 -30.23 -30.29 -11.98
C ARG A 227 -28.89 -29.66 -11.64
N GLU A 228 -28.37 -29.92 -10.45
CA GLU A 228 -27.17 -29.23 -9.95
C GLU A 228 -25.85 -29.95 -10.27
N THR A 229 -25.88 -31.26 -10.55
CA THR A 229 -24.68 -32.07 -10.80
C THR A 229 -23.78 -31.48 -11.91
N PRO A 230 -24.28 -31.07 -13.10
CA PRO A 230 -23.42 -30.52 -14.14
C PRO A 230 -22.63 -29.29 -13.69
N PHE A 231 -23.27 -28.41 -12.93
CA PHE A 231 -22.64 -27.21 -12.38
C PHE A 231 -21.58 -27.56 -11.33
N MET A 232 -21.90 -28.50 -10.43
CA MET A 232 -20.96 -28.96 -9.41
C MET A 232 -19.75 -29.68 -10.02
N ILE A 233 -19.95 -30.48 -11.08
CA ILE A 233 -18.85 -31.10 -11.85
C ILE A 233 -17.94 -30.03 -12.43
N ALA A 234 -18.50 -28.99 -13.06
CA ALA A 234 -17.70 -27.90 -13.63
C ALA A 234 -16.87 -27.18 -12.56
N GLN A 235 -17.46 -26.90 -11.39
CA GLN A 235 -16.74 -26.29 -10.27
C GLN A 235 -15.61 -27.16 -9.72
N VAL A 236 -15.88 -28.46 -9.51
CA VAL A 236 -14.84 -29.41 -9.05
C VAL A 236 -13.70 -29.51 -10.07
N ASN A 237 -14.02 -29.51 -11.37
CA ASN A 237 -13.01 -29.52 -12.43
C ASN A 237 -12.15 -28.24 -12.42
N ALA A 238 -12.76 -27.08 -12.18
CA ALA A 238 -12.04 -25.81 -12.04
C ALA A 238 -11.12 -25.82 -10.80
N LEU A 239 -11.60 -26.29 -9.65
CA LEU A 239 -10.79 -26.45 -8.43
C LEU A 239 -9.63 -27.43 -8.66
N ASN A 240 -9.88 -28.55 -9.32
CA ASN A 240 -8.83 -29.51 -9.67
C ASN A 240 -7.80 -28.92 -10.63
N ALA A 241 -8.18 -28.02 -11.54
CA ALA A 241 -7.23 -27.27 -12.36
C ALA A 241 -6.34 -26.33 -11.50
N GLN A 242 -6.91 -25.66 -10.50
CA GLN A 242 -6.13 -24.83 -9.56
C GLN A 242 -5.19 -25.68 -8.70
N ILE A 243 -5.65 -26.84 -8.21
CA ILE A 243 -4.83 -27.79 -7.44
C ILE A 243 -3.67 -28.31 -8.29
N ARG A 244 -3.88 -28.58 -9.58
CA ARG A 244 -2.78 -28.93 -10.50
C ARG A 244 -1.73 -27.83 -10.56
N GLY A 245 -2.14 -26.57 -10.75
CA GLY A 245 -1.24 -25.43 -10.76
C GLY A 245 -0.45 -25.28 -9.45
N TYR A 246 -1.11 -25.47 -8.31
CA TYR A 246 -0.46 -25.47 -7.00
C TYR A 246 0.56 -26.61 -6.84
N ASN A 247 0.20 -27.84 -7.23
CA ASN A 247 1.06 -29.01 -7.08
C ASN A 247 2.37 -28.93 -7.89
N VAL A 248 2.38 -28.16 -8.98
CA VAL A 248 3.59 -27.89 -9.78
C VAL A 248 4.63 -27.11 -8.97
N ILE A 249 4.21 -26.14 -8.17
CA ILE A 249 5.11 -25.28 -7.39
C ILE A 249 5.31 -25.73 -5.95
N ALA A 250 4.46 -26.64 -5.45
CA ALA A 250 4.49 -27.10 -4.07
C ALA A 250 5.55 -28.20 -3.83
N PRO A 251 6.24 -28.18 -2.67
CA PRO A 251 7.09 -29.29 -2.24
C PRO A 251 6.26 -30.56 -1.99
N PHE A 252 6.89 -31.74 -2.11
CA PHE A 252 6.21 -33.04 -2.12
C PHE A 252 5.24 -33.27 -0.95
N ASN A 253 5.61 -32.82 0.25
CA ASN A 253 4.80 -32.95 1.47
C ASN A 253 3.57 -32.02 1.50
N SER A 254 3.60 -30.91 0.76
CA SER A 254 2.51 -29.92 0.74
C SER A 254 1.55 -30.11 -0.43
N ARG A 255 1.81 -31.05 -1.35
CA ARG A 255 0.93 -31.33 -2.48
C ARG A 255 -0.44 -31.81 -2.04
N ARG A 256 -1.47 -31.48 -2.81
CA ARG A 256 -2.87 -31.83 -2.53
C ARG A 256 -3.42 -32.87 -3.50
N GLY A 257 -4.27 -33.74 -2.98
CA GLY A 257 -5.07 -34.66 -3.78
C GLY A 257 -6.20 -33.94 -4.52
N TYR A 258 -6.65 -34.53 -5.63
CA TYR A 258 -7.80 -34.02 -6.37
C TYR A 258 -9.10 -34.25 -5.61
N LEU A 259 -10.04 -33.32 -5.79
CA LEU A 259 -11.37 -33.40 -5.24
C LEU A 259 -12.24 -34.31 -6.12
N SER A 260 -13.05 -35.14 -5.47
CA SER A 260 -14.11 -35.91 -6.12
C SER A 260 -15.47 -35.35 -5.72
N LEU A 261 -16.36 -35.22 -6.69
CA LEU A 261 -17.69 -34.65 -6.45
C LEU A 261 -18.48 -35.44 -5.42
N GLN A 262 -18.44 -36.78 -5.49
CA GLN A 262 -19.18 -37.64 -4.55
C GLN A 262 -18.70 -37.46 -3.12
N ALA A 263 -17.39 -37.39 -2.87
CA ALA A 263 -16.87 -37.17 -1.53
C ALA A 263 -17.25 -35.79 -0.97
N GLU A 264 -17.22 -34.74 -1.80
CA GLU A 264 -17.64 -33.39 -1.39
C GLU A 264 -19.14 -33.32 -1.10
N LEU A 265 -19.97 -34.02 -1.87
CA LEU A 265 -21.41 -34.13 -1.61
C LEU A 265 -21.70 -34.89 -0.32
N ASP A 266 -21.09 -36.05 -0.13
CA ASP A 266 -21.27 -36.84 1.11
C ASP A 266 -20.79 -36.05 2.34
N GLN A 267 -19.69 -35.31 2.23
CA GLN A 267 -19.21 -34.45 3.31
C GLN A 267 -20.18 -33.29 3.58
N CYS A 268 -20.75 -32.68 2.53
CA CYS A 268 -21.76 -31.65 2.68
C CYS A 268 -22.98 -32.17 3.42
N TYR A 269 -23.52 -33.32 3.01
CA TYR A 269 -24.71 -33.90 3.63
C TYR A 269 -24.50 -34.11 5.13
N ARG A 270 -23.36 -34.67 5.52
CA ARG A 270 -22.97 -34.85 6.94
C ARG A 270 -22.87 -33.52 7.69
N ASN A 271 -22.26 -32.50 7.09
CA ASN A 271 -22.05 -31.20 7.73
C ASN A 271 -23.34 -30.36 7.81
N ALA A 272 -24.23 -30.49 6.83
CA ALA A 272 -25.46 -29.74 6.73
C ALA A 272 -26.58 -30.30 7.62
N ALA A 273 -26.62 -31.62 7.80
CA ALA A 273 -27.67 -32.31 8.55
C ALA A 273 -28.00 -31.66 9.92
N PRO A 274 -27.02 -31.39 10.81
CA PRO A 274 -27.30 -30.76 12.10
C PRO A 274 -27.74 -29.29 12.02
N ILE A 275 -27.51 -28.60 10.90
CA ILE A 275 -27.80 -27.16 10.74
C ILE A 275 -29.25 -26.94 10.28
N ILE A 276 -29.82 -27.90 9.54
CA ILE A 276 -31.14 -27.77 8.93
C ILE A 276 -32.25 -27.43 9.94
N PRO A 277 -32.40 -28.12 11.10
CA PRO A 277 -33.46 -27.82 12.05
C PRO A 277 -33.41 -26.38 12.55
N ARG A 278 -32.21 -25.89 12.86
CA ARG A 278 -31.98 -24.50 13.28
C ARG A 278 -32.33 -23.51 12.17
N SER A 279 -31.86 -23.76 10.95
CA SER A 279 -32.12 -22.89 9.80
C SER A 279 -33.61 -22.80 9.45
N LEU A 280 -34.39 -23.85 9.72
CA LEU A 280 -35.84 -23.88 9.51
C LEU A 280 -36.57 -22.98 10.51
N VAL A 281 -36.18 -23.01 11.79
CA VAL A 281 -36.69 -22.10 12.83
C VAL A 281 -36.32 -20.65 12.50
N GLU A 282 -35.06 -20.40 12.13
CA GLU A 282 -34.60 -19.07 11.72
C GLU A 282 -35.40 -18.54 10.51
N ARG A 283 -35.67 -19.39 9.51
CA ARG A 283 -36.49 -19.03 8.35
C ARG A 283 -37.96 -18.78 8.72
N ALA A 284 -38.53 -19.54 9.66
CA ALA A 284 -39.89 -19.34 10.13
C ALA A 284 -40.06 -18.03 10.90
N ASN A 285 -39.03 -17.65 11.68
CA ASN A 285 -38.99 -16.42 12.46
C ASN A 285 -38.54 -15.19 11.65
N ALA A 286 -37.88 -15.41 10.50
CA ALA A 286 -37.42 -14.33 9.65
C ALA A 286 -38.61 -13.46 9.23
N PRO A 287 -38.48 -12.11 9.30
CA PRO A 287 -39.54 -11.24 8.82
C PRO A 287 -39.76 -11.56 7.34
N LYS A 288 -40.97 -12.00 6.99
CA LYS A 288 -41.36 -12.14 5.59
C LYS A 288 -41.11 -10.78 4.96
N PHE A 289 -40.17 -10.70 4.03
CA PHE A 289 -39.96 -9.50 3.25
C PHE A 289 -41.33 -9.14 2.70
N LYS A 290 -41.88 -7.99 3.11
CA LYS A 290 -43.13 -7.52 2.54
C LYS A 290 -42.84 -7.41 1.06
N ASP A 291 -43.45 -8.28 0.26
CA ASP A 291 -43.40 -8.17 -1.18
C ASP A 291 -43.66 -6.71 -1.48
N SER A 292 -42.69 -6.08 -2.10
CA SER A 292 -42.74 -4.70 -2.48
C SER A 292 -43.74 -4.59 -3.62
N ALA A 293 -45.03 -4.72 -3.32
CA ALA A 293 -46.12 -4.27 -4.16
C ALA A 293 -45.93 -2.79 -4.51
N ALA A 294 -45.26 -2.03 -3.63
CA ALA A 294 -44.78 -0.67 -3.89
C ALA A 294 -43.61 -0.57 -4.91
N TYR A 295 -42.85 -1.66 -5.15
CA TYR A 295 -41.79 -1.72 -6.17
C TYR A 295 -42.28 -2.31 -7.50
N LYS A 296 -43.25 -3.25 -7.46
CA LYS A 296 -43.91 -3.78 -8.68
C LYS A 296 -44.83 -2.78 -9.38
N ALA A 297 -45.42 -1.81 -8.66
CA ALA A 297 -46.28 -0.79 -9.27
C ALA A 297 -45.54 0.24 -10.15
N LYS A 298 -44.20 0.29 -10.11
CA LYS A 298 -43.38 1.22 -10.92
C LYS A 298 -42.73 0.59 -12.16
N TYR A 299 -42.88 -0.73 -12.33
CA TYR A 299 -42.26 -1.48 -13.44
C TYR A 299 -43.21 -2.55 -13.99
N THR A 300 -44.45 -2.17 -14.30
CA THR A 300 -45.25 -2.92 -15.29
C THR A 300 -44.76 -2.51 -16.67
N HIS A 301 -43.58 -3.00 -17.06
CA HIS A 301 -43.14 -2.89 -18.44
C HIS A 301 -43.90 -3.91 -19.28
N THR A 302 -44.57 -3.37 -20.28
CA THR A 302 -45.10 -3.99 -21.48
C THR A 302 -44.14 -5.03 -22.10
N PRO A 303 -44.67 -6.06 -22.78
CA PRO A 303 -43.88 -7.20 -23.26
C PRO A 303 -42.83 -6.79 -24.30
N LEU A 304 -41.65 -7.40 -24.16
CA LEU A 304 -40.36 -7.18 -24.85
C LEU A 304 -40.34 -7.21 -26.39
N LEU A 305 -41.47 -7.36 -27.08
CA LEU A 305 -41.52 -7.39 -28.55
C LEU A 305 -41.55 -5.99 -29.20
N ASP A 306 -42.02 -4.96 -28.49
CA ASP A 306 -42.15 -3.60 -29.05
C ASP A 306 -40.83 -2.80 -29.09
N HIS A 307 -39.81 -3.20 -28.33
CA HIS A 307 -38.57 -2.42 -28.23
C HIS A 307 -37.54 -2.75 -29.33
N LEU A 308 -37.76 -3.80 -30.13
CA LEU A 308 -36.86 -4.22 -31.21
C LEU A 308 -37.07 -3.42 -32.52
N PHE A 309 -38.17 -2.67 -32.68
CA PHE A 309 -38.52 -1.98 -33.94
C PHE A 309 -38.86 -0.48 -33.81
N GLY A 310 -38.49 0.21 -32.72
CA GLY A 310 -38.97 1.58 -32.46
C GLY A 310 -37.90 2.59 -32.04
N LYS A 311 -37.32 3.29 -33.02
CA LYS A 311 -36.65 4.62 -32.99
C LYS A 311 -36.05 5.11 -31.64
N GLN A 312 -34.71 5.13 -31.65
CA GLN A 312 -33.82 5.92 -30.80
C GLN A 312 -34.36 7.33 -30.43
N LYS A 313 -34.53 7.57 -29.11
CA LYS A 313 -34.26 8.84 -28.40
C LYS A 313 -34.10 8.52 -26.90
N SER A 314 -32.87 8.28 -26.44
CA SER A 314 -32.58 8.11 -25.01
C SER A 314 -32.47 9.48 -24.33
N GLN A 315 -33.44 9.81 -23.47
CA GLN A 315 -33.29 10.88 -22.48
C GLN A 315 -32.58 10.29 -21.25
N PHE A 316 -31.40 10.85 -20.93
CA PHE A 316 -30.71 10.58 -19.67
C PHE A 316 -31.40 11.35 -18.54
N TYR A 317 -31.92 10.63 -17.55
CA TYR A 317 -32.19 11.22 -16.24
C TYR A 317 -31.02 10.89 -15.32
N GLU A 318 -30.20 11.91 -15.06
CA GLU A 318 -29.22 11.88 -13.98
C GLU A 318 -29.99 11.88 -12.66
N ARG A 319 -29.80 10.83 -11.87
CA ARG A 319 -30.37 10.74 -10.53
C ARG A 319 -29.52 11.67 -9.65
N ASN A 320 -30.08 12.82 -9.30
CA ASN A 320 -29.49 13.77 -8.36
C ASN A 320 -29.56 13.18 -6.94
N ASP A 321 -28.73 12.18 -6.69
CA ASP A 321 -28.40 11.75 -5.35
C ASP A 321 -27.46 12.86 -4.85
N GLY A 322 -28.00 13.80 -4.05
CA GLY A 322 -27.35 15.04 -3.61
C GLY A 322 -26.11 14.86 -2.73
N VAL A 323 -25.17 14.07 -3.19
CA VAL A 323 -23.86 13.83 -2.61
C VAL A 323 -22.91 14.81 -3.25
N TYR A 324 -22.56 15.84 -2.49
CA TYR A 324 -21.56 16.83 -2.88
C TYR A 324 -20.27 16.12 -3.31
N GLY A 325 -20.01 16.16 -4.62
CA GLY A 325 -18.91 15.42 -5.25
C GLY A 325 -17.62 16.23 -5.26
N PHE A 326 -16.50 15.54 -5.44
CA PHE A 326 -15.19 16.18 -5.60
C PHE A 326 -15.15 17.19 -6.77
N TYR A 327 -15.96 16.98 -7.81
CA TYR A 327 -16.13 17.93 -8.92
C TYR A 327 -16.90 19.20 -8.54
N ASP A 328 -17.84 19.12 -7.60
CA ASP A 328 -18.54 20.29 -7.04
C ASP A 328 -17.59 21.09 -6.16
N TRP A 329 -16.78 20.40 -5.35
CA TRP A 329 -15.75 21.00 -4.50
C TRP A 329 -14.67 21.75 -5.30
N ILE A 330 -14.18 21.18 -6.40
CA ILE A 330 -13.20 21.87 -7.27
C ILE A 330 -13.85 23.08 -7.95
N ARG A 331 -15.09 22.95 -8.42
CA ARG A 331 -15.81 24.03 -9.08
C ARG A 331 -16.07 25.21 -8.15
N ASP A 332 -16.42 24.97 -6.89
CA ASP A 332 -16.64 26.04 -5.91
C ASP A 332 -15.35 26.71 -5.44
N ASN A 333 -14.26 25.94 -5.29
CA ASN A 333 -12.99 26.49 -4.79
C ASN A 333 -12.10 27.12 -5.87
N PHE A 334 -12.26 26.73 -7.14
CA PHE A 334 -11.38 27.19 -8.23
C PHE A 334 -12.12 27.81 -9.41
N GLY A 335 -13.45 27.75 -9.46
CA GLY A 335 -14.27 28.34 -10.53
C GLY A 335 -14.54 29.83 -10.33
N LYS A 336 -13.61 30.68 -10.77
CA LYS A 336 -13.86 32.13 -10.87
C LYS A 336 -14.58 32.50 -12.18
N GLY A 337 -15.76 33.08 -12.03
CA GLY A 337 -16.22 34.25 -12.79
C GLY A 337 -16.99 34.00 -14.10
N ARG A 338 -18.32 34.15 -14.03
CA ARG A 338 -19.08 34.93 -15.03
C ARG A 338 -20.38 35.47 -14.44
N VAL A 339 -20.41 36.80 -14.43
CA VAL A 339 -21.57 37.68 -14.21
C VAL A 339 -22.64 37.37 -15.25
N HIS A 340 -23.92 37.38 -14.84
CA HIS A 340 -25.03 37.85 -15.67
C HIS A 340 -26.02 38.59 -14.78
N ASN A 341 -26.58 39.66 -15.38
CA ASN A 341 -27.35 40.77 -14.82
C ASN A 341 -28.47 40.43 -13.85
#